data_AF-A0A7S0GC83-F1
#
_entry.id   AF-A0A7S0GC83-F1
#
_cell.length_a   1.000
_cell.length_b   1.000
_cell.length_c   1.000
_cell.angle_alpha   90.00
_cell.angle_beta   90.00
_cell.angle_gamma   90.00
#
_symmetry.space_group_name_H-M   'P 1'
#
loop_
_entity.id
_entity.type
_entity.pdbx_description
1 polymer ?
#
loop_
_entity_poly.entity_id
_entity_poly.type
_entity_poly.pdbx_seq_one_letter_code
_entity_poly.pdbx_strand_id
1 'polypeptide(L)'
;MSPIIHQAPPGRRSIMHNEYVKGDFLYQSNYAAGLVILDASNAETGVLEEAAYFNVVSQVSASFTGSWSNYPYFSSGVVVVSSIPGGLFVLKPNLGTPPVSPPPSSPPSASPTSSSNSVV
;
A
#
# COMPACT_ATOMS: atom_id res chain seq x y z
N MET A 1 29.85 -8.94 6.13
CA MET A 1 28.40 -8.88 6.46
C MET A 1 27.72 -8.33 5.22
N SER A 2 26.97 -9.17 4.52
CA SER A 2 26.24 -8.76 3.31
C SER A 2 24.88 -8.20 3.72
N PRO A 3 24.36 -7.16 3.05
CA PRO A 3 23.07 -6.56 3.40
C PRO A 3 21.94 -7.56 3.15
N ILE A 4 20.98 -7.60 4.07
CA ILE A 4 19.72 -8.31 3.90
C ILE A 4 18.86 -7.46 2.96
N ILE A 5 18.58 -7.98 1.77
CA ILE A 5 17.59 -7.42 0.86
C ILE A 5 16.21 -7.81 1.42
N HIS A 6 15.44 -6.84 1.92
CA HIS A 6 14.00 -7.03 2.17
C HIS A 6 13.22 -6.90 0.85
N GLN A 7 13.47 -7.82 -0.09
CA GLN A 7 12.50 -8.07 -1.16
C GLN A 7 11.32 -8.81 -0.55
N ALA A 8 10.10 -8.33 -0.80
CA ALA A 8 8.91 -9.15 -0.59
C ALA A 8 9.15 -10.53 -1.23
N PRO A 9 8.82 -11.64 -0.54
CA PRO A 9 9.07 -12.95 -1.10
C PRO A 9 8.41 -13.04 -2.50
N PRO A 10 9.10 -13.55 -3.51
CA PRO A 10 8.51 -13.71 -4.84
C PRO A 10 7.21 -14.51 -4.72
N GLY A 11 6.11 -13.99 -5.30
CA GLY A 11 4.93 -14.82 -5.58
C GLY A 11 3.69 -14.66 -4.71
N ARG A 12 3.38 -13.49 -4.14
CA ARG A 12 1.99 -13.21 -3.71
C ARG A 12 1.11 -12.89 -4.92
N ARG A 13 0.74 -13.92 -5.70
CA ARG A 13 -0.31 -13.78 -6.72
C ARG A 13 -1.63 -13.52 -6.01
N SER A 14 -1.95 -12.25 -5.83
CA SER A 14 -3.24 -11.79 -5.34
C SER A 14 -3.71 -10.60 -6.15
N ILE A 15 -4.95 -10.22 -5.90
CA ILE A 15 -5.60 -9.11 -6.58
C ILE A 15 -5.47 -7.89 -5.65
N MET A 16 -4.81 -6.84 -6.13
CA MET A 16 -4.84 -5.52 -5.48
C MET A 16 -6.18 -4.83 -5.73
N HIS A 17 -6.67 -4.05 -4.76
CA HIS A 17 -7.99 -3.41 -4.90
C HIS A 17 -8.18 -2.07 -4.19
N ASN A 18 -7.59 -1.86 -3.01
CA ASN A 18 -7.79 -0.62 -2.25
C ASN A 18 -6.47 -0.07 -1.74
N GLU A 19 -6.13 1.14 -2.19
CA GLU A 19 -4.82 1.77 -2.04
C GLU A 19 -4.95 3.11 -1.32
N TYR A 20 -4.21 3.32 -0.23
CA TYR A 20 -4.24 4.55 0.55
C TYR A 20 -2.83 5.06 0.84
N VAL A 21 -2.58 6.34 0.61
CA VAL A 21 -1.29 6.98 0.92
C VAL A 21 -1.36 7.72 2.24
N LYS A 22 -0.31 7.60 3.06
CA LYS A 22 -0.09 8.42 4.26
C LYS A 22 1.40 8.65 4.48
N GLY A 23 1.85 9.89 4.31
CA GLY A 23 3.28 10.20 4.29
C GLY A 23 3.95 9.47 3.12
N ASP A 24 5.09 8.86 3.38
CA ASP A 24 5.85 8.10 2.37
C ASP A 24 5.42 6.63 2.27
N PHE A 25 4.25 6.25 2.81
CA PHE A 25 3.78 4.86 2.79
C PHE A 25 2.49 4.69 1.99
N LEU A 26 2.44 3.61 1.22
CA LEU A 26 1.28 3.12 0.47
C LEU A 26 0.71 1.86 1.17
N TYR A 27 -0.53 1.96 1.64
CA TYR A 27 -1.25 0.90 2.34
C TYR A 27 -2.24 0.21 1.39
N GLN A 28 -1.98 -1.06 1.09
CA GLN A 28 -2.70 -1.85 0.10
C GLN A 28 -3.54 -2.92 0.76
N SER A 29 -4.83 -2.95 0.47
CA SER A 29 -5.70 -4.09 0.73
C SER A 29 -5.73 -4.96 -0.53
N ASN A 30 -5.03 -6.10 -0.45
CA ASN A 30 -4.79 -7.00 -1.56
C ASN A 30 -5.48 -8.36 -1.34
N TYR A 31 -6.81 -8.37 -1.14
CA TYR A 31 -7.62 -9.57 -0.88
C TYR A 31 -6.86 -10.65 -0.08
N ALA A 32 -6.50 -11.77 -0.71
CA ALA A 32 -5.87 -12.90 -0.04
C ALA A 32 -4.44 -12.62 0.46
N ALA A 33 -3.73 -11.63 -0.11
CA ALA A 33 -2.45 -11.14 0.41
C ALA A 33 -2.59 -10.20 1.62
N GLY A 34 -3.83 -9.87 2.04
CA GLY A 34 -4.08 -9.12 3.26
C GLY A 34 -3.74 -7.63 3.13
N LEU A 35 -3.16 -7.07 4.19
CA LEU A 35 -2.58 -5.73 4.17
C LEU A 35 -1.11 -5.84 3.73
N VAL A 36 -0.73 -5.06 2.71
CA VAL A 36 0.66 -4.85 2.31
C VAL A 36 0.95 -3.36 2.48
N ILE A 37 2.08 -3.00 3.07
CA ILE A 37 2.51 -1.61 3.21
C ILE A 37 3.82 -1.47 2.44
N LEU A 38 3.83 -0.57 1.46
CA LEU A 38 5.01 -0.24 0.69
C LEU A 38 5.59 1.10 1.15
N ASP A 39 6.92 1.19 1.24
CA ASP A 39 7.67 2.43 1.26
C ASP A 39 7.67 3.00 -0.17
N ALA A 40 7.13 4.21 -0.29
CA ALA A 40 6.97 4.97 -1.51
C ALA A 40 7.84 6.25 -1.53
N SER A 41 8.84 6.35 -0.65
CA SER A 41 9.77 7.49 -0.57
C SER A 41 10.58 7.72 -1.85
N ASN A 42 10.76 6.68 -2.69
CA ASN A 42 11.45 6.73 -3.97
C ASN A 42 10.51 6.51 -5.17
N ALA A 43 9.20 6.76 -4.99
CA ALA A 43 8.19 6.49 -6.03
C ALA A 43 8.41 7.29 -7.32
N GLU A 44 9.09 8.45 -7.25
CA GLU A 44 9.48 9.26 -8.39
C GLU A 44 10.49 8.57 -9.32
N THR A 45 11.29 7.64 -8.76
CA THR A 45 12.19 6.77 -9.54
C THR A 45 11.51 5.47 -9.98
N GLY A 46 10.23 5.29 -9.63
CA GLY A 46 9.48 4.07 -9.91
C GLY A 46 9.79 2.91 -8.96
N VAL A 47 10.46 3.17 -7.83
CA VAL A 47 10.83 2.15 -6.85
C VAL A 47 9.87 2.20 -5.66
N LEU A 48 9.27 1.05 -5.36
CA LEU A 48 8.47 0.80 -4.16
C LEU A 48 9.03 -0.43 -3.44
N GLU A 49 9.23 -0.35 -2.14
CA GLU A 49 9.78 -1.44 -1.33
C GLU A 49 8.77 -1.90 -0.29
N GLU A 50 8.73 -3.19 0.04
CA GLU A 50 7.82 -3.66 1.09
C GLU A 50 8.34 -3.28 2.48
N ALA A 51 7.56 -2.46 3.20
CA ALA A 51 7.86 -2.05 4.56
C ALA A 51 7.25 -3.02 5.59
N ALA A 52 6.04 -3.54 5.33
CA ALA A 52 5.36 -4.49 6.22
C ALA A 52 4.21 -5.23 5.51
N TYR A 53 3.73 -6.33 6.10
CA TYR A 53 2.52 -7.01 5.66
C TYR A 53 1.79 -7.70 6.81
N PHE A 54 0.51 -8.00 6.61
CA PHE A 54 -0.33 -8.79 7.52
C PHE A 54 -1.34 -9.63 6.72
N ASN A 55 -1.27 -10.95 6.88
CA ASN A 55 -2.17 -11.88 6.20
C ASN A 55 -3.48 -12.03 7.00
N VAL A 56 -4.62 -11.95 6.30
CA VAL A 56 -5.95 -12.19 6.90
C VAL A 56 -6.51 -13.57 6.59
N VAL A 57 -5.80 -14.37 5.78
CA VAL A 57 -6.12 -15.75 5.41
C VAL A 57 -4.86 -16.62 5.49
N SER A 58 -5.04 -17.94 5.60
CA SER A 58 -3.93 -18.90 5.72
C SER A 58 -3.19 -19.16 4.41
N GLN A 59 -3.85 -18.99 3.26
CA GLN A 59 -3.29 -19.24 1.93
C GLN A 59 -3.56 -18.06 0.99
N VAL A 60 -2.50 -17.54 0.39
CA VAL A 60 -2.58 -16.42 -0.58
C VAL A 60 -2.90 -16.99 -1.97
N SER A 61 -3.92 -16.45 -2.62
CA SER A 61 -4.31 -16.81 -3.99
C SER A 61 -4.90 -15.61 -4.75
N ALA A 62 -5.05 -15.75 -6.07
CA ALA A 62 -5.75 -14.76 -6.90
C ALA A 62 -7.27 -14.98 -6.78
N SER A 63 -7.83 -14.58 -5.64
CA SER A 63 -9.25 -14.68 -5.32
C SER A 63 -9.76 -13.36 -4.74
N PHE A 64 -11.05 -13.10 -4.90
CA PHE A 64 -11.72 -11.90 -4.39
C PHE A 64 -12.17 -12.06 -2.92
N THR A 65 -11.38 -12.78 -2.12
CA THR A 65 -11.63 -12.98 -0.68
C THR A 65 -10.39 -12.66 0.13
N GLY A 66 -10.58 -12.07 1.31
CA GLY A 66 -9.51 -11.60 2.18
C GLY A 66 -9.73 -10.14 2.58
N SER A 67 -8.65 -9.35 2.62
CA SER A 67 -8.69 -7.94 3.02
C SER A 67 -9.52 -7.14 2.03
N TRP A 68 -10.56 -6.47 2.53
CA TRP A 68 -11.43 -5.61 1.74
C TRP A 68 -10.90 -4.18 1.71
N SER A 69 -10.64 -3.59 2.88
CA SER A 69 -10.17 -2.21 2.98
C SER A 69 -9.30 -2.02 4.22
N ASN A 70 -8.59 -0.89 4.27
CA ASN A 70 -7.78 -0.49 5.40
C ASN A 70 -7.94 1.02 5.67
N TYR A 71 -7.65 1.44 6.89
CA TYR A 71 -7.71 2.85 7.30
C TYR A 71 -6.48 3.22 8.13
N PRO A 72 -5.47 3.89 7.55
CA PRO A 72 -4.21 4.22 8.23
C PRO A 72 -4.19 5.59 8.92
N TYR A 73 -5.30 6.32 8.91
CA TYR A 73 -5.32 7.75 9.25
C TYR A 73 -5.55 8.07 10.74
N PHE A 74 -5.62 7.07 11.62
CA PHE A 74 -5.66 7.35 13.05
C PHE A 74 -4.34 7.99 13.51
N SER A 75 -4.46 9.05 14.32
CA SER A 75 -3.31 9.76 14.92
C SER A 75 -2.48 8.87 15.84
N SER A 76 -3.07 7.80 16.38
CA SER A 76 -2.38 6.78 17.20
C SER A 76 -1.36 5.92 16.42
N GLY A 77 -1.35 6.04 15.08
CA GLY A 77 -0.59 5.18 14.17
C GLY A 77 -1.21 3.78 13.98
N VAL A 78 -2.43 3.56 14.51
CA VAL A 78 -3.18 2.34 14.28
C VAL A 78 -3.73 2.31 12.85
N VAL A 79 -3.66 1.12 12.24
CA VAL A 79 -4.30 0.80 10.97
C VAL A 79 -5.41 -0.19 11.25
N VAL A 80 -6.63 0.13 10.84
CA VAL A 80 -7.74 -0.82 10.89
C VAL A 80 -7.86 -1.50 9.54
N VAL A 81 -8.04 -2.82 9.52
CA VAL A 81 -8.19 -3.62 8.29
C VAL A 81 -9.50 -4.40 8.37
N SER A 82 -10.35 -4.25 7.36
CA SER A 82 -11.55 -5.07 7.20
C SER A 82 -11.26 -6.25 6.27
N SER A 83 -11.82 -7.41 6.59
CA SER A 83 -11.63 -8.66 5.87
C SER A 83 -12.99 -9.33 5.65
N ILE A 84 -13.24 -9.82 4.44
CA ILE A 84 -14.46 -10.54 4.07
C ILE A 84 -14.63 -11.79 4.95
N PRO A 85 -13.64 -12.71 5.05
CA PRO A 85 -13.76 -13.88 5.92
C PRO A 85 -13.37 -13.61 7.38
N GLY A 86 -12.53 -12.60 7.64
CA GLY A 86 -11.85 -12.42 8.93
C GLY A 86 -12.42 -11.33 9.84
N GLY A 87 -13.39 -10.54 9.40
CA GLY A 87 -13.93 -9.44 10.19
C GLY A 87 -12.97 -8.25 10.28
N LEU A 88 -12.72 -7.72 11.48
CA LEU A 88 -11.95 -6.51 11.70
C LEU A 88 -10.64 -6.80 12.45
N PHE A 89 -9.53 -6.27 11.93
CA PHE A 89 -8.22 -6.31 12.58
C PHE A 89 -7.76 -4.90 12.93
N VAL A 90 -7.12 -4.75 14.09
CA VAL A 90 -6.56 -3.48 14.56
C VAL A 90 -5.06 -3.67 14.72
N LEU A 91 -4.29 -3.04 13.85
CA LEU A 91 -2.86 -3.26 13.70
C LEU A 91 -2.09 -2.00 14.08
N LYS A 92 -0.88 -2.16 14.63
CA LYS A 92 0.08 -1.07 14.80
C LYS A 92 1.37 -1.44 14.07
N PRO A 93 1.55 -1.02 12.81
CA PRO A 93 2.73 -1.39 12.05
C PRO A 93 3.97 -0.70 12.62
N ASN A 94 5.09 -1.42 12.63
CA ASN A 94 6.39 -0.88 12.99
C ASN A 94 7.16 -0.56 11.70
N LEU A 95 7.02 0.68 11.21
CA LEU A 95 7.53 1.11 9.91
C LEU A 95 8.87 1.85 10.00
N GLY A 96 9.49 1.91 11.19
CA GLY A 96 10.63 2.78 11.45
C GLY A 96 10.29 4.27 11.27
N THR A 97 11.32 5.12 11.28
CA THR A 97 11.21 6.49 10.76
C THR A 97 11.36 6.43 9.25
N PRO A 98 10.36 6.89 8.46
CA PRO A 98 10.58 7.05 7.03
C PRO A 98 11.77 7.99 6.80
N PRO A 99 12.58 7.78 5.75
CA PRO A 99 13.54 8.78 5.32
C PRO A 99 12.80 10.10 5.12
N VAL A 100 13.41 11.22 5.52
CA VAL A 100 12.78 12.55 5.46
C VAL A 100 12.23 12.77 4.06
N SER A 101 10.90 12.87 3.95
CA SER A 101 10.20 13.10 2.68
C SER A 101 10.87 14.27 1.94
N PRO A 102 11.23 14.11 0.65
CA PRO A 102 11.75 15.22 -0.13
C PRO A 102 10.72 16.36 -0.14
N PRO A 103 11.15 17.63 -0.21
CA PRO A 103 10.23 18.76 -0.28
C PRO A 103 9.24 18.55 -1.42
N PRO A 104 7.97 18.99 -1.26
CA PRO A 104 6.94 18.79 -2.28
C PRO A 104 7.44 19.27 -3.63
N SER A 105 7.28 18.43 -4.66
CA SER A 105 7.62 18.81 -6.02
C SER A 105 6.79 20.02 -6.43
N SER A 106 7.37 20.89 -7.27
CA SER A 106 6.60 21.99 -7.85
C SER A 106 5.40 21.42 -8.62
N PRO A 107 4.24 22.10 -8.60
CA PRO A 107 3.07 21.67 -9.35
C PRO A 107 3.45 21.36 -10.81
N PRO A 108 2.86 20.32 -11.42
CA PRO A 108 3.12 20.00 -12.83
C PRO A 108 2.80 21.22 -13.71
N SER A 109 3.74 21.55 -14.61
CA SER A 109 3.74 22.81 -15.38
C SER A 109 2.74 22.84 -16.55
N ALA A 110 2.10 21.71 -16.89
CA ALA A 110 1.13 21.66 -17.99
C ALA A 110 -0.27 21.40 -17.46
N SER A 111 -1.22 22.30 -17.78
CA SER A 111 -2.64 21.95 -17.75
C SER A 111 -2.86 20.73 -18.64
N PRO A 112 -3.73 19.79 -18.26
CA PRO A 112 -4.12 18.71 -19.15
C PRO A 112 -4.66 19.32 -20.46
N THR A 113 -4.14 18.87 -21.60
CA THR A 113 -4.64 19.27 -22.91
C THR A 113 -6.13 18.96 -22.95
N SER A 114 -6.98 19.94 -23.27
CA SER A 114 -8.41 19.70 -23.45
C SER A 114 -8.64 18.86 -24.71
N SER A 115 -8.50 17.54 -24.63
CA SER A 115 -9.11 16.67 -25.63
C SER A 115 -10.59 16.60 -25.30
N SER A 116 -11.41 17.27 -26.11
CA SER A 116 -12.87 17.18 -26.05
C SER A 116 -13.29 15.75 -26.40
N ASN A 117 -13.26 14.84 -25.43
CA ASN A 117 -13.93 13.54 -25.56
C ASN A 117 -15.40 13.76 -25.25
N SER A 118 -16.20 13.98 -26.29
CA SER A 118 -17.65 13.79 -26.20
C SER A 118 -17.90 12.33 -25.84
N VAL A 119 -18.40 12.10 -24.63
CA VAL A 119 -18.95 10.81 -24.24
C VAL A 119 -20.24 10.64 -25.03
N VAL A 120 -20.28 9.62 -25.88
CA VAL A 120 -21.51 9.11 -26.52
C VAL A 120 -22.18 8.13 -25.59
#